data_AF-A0A1I4W0C4-F1
#
_entry.id   AF-A0A1I4W0C4-F1
#
_cell.length_a   1.000
_cell.length_b   1.000
_cell.length_c   1.000
_cell.angle_alpha   90.00
_cell.angle_beta   90.00
_cell.angle_gamma   90.00
#
_symmetry.space_group_name_H-M   'P 1'
#
loop_
_entity.id
_entity.type
_entity.pdbx_description
1 polymer ?
#
loop_
_entity_poly.entity_id
_entity_poly.type
_entity_poly.pdbx_seq_one_letter_code
_entity_poly.pdbx_strand_id
1 'polypeptide(L)'
;MPSPAMFDLHDPGSRDVPGHDHWHPDLPGVAEVITGGSVRMECPGRGPGDGVLLCGPLVVVGAEPGDVIVVDVLGVGRTGGAHDTGGHPGIIGCAPSDPVALPAGARGRDVGGCRIAPLSAGSRVLLPVRVRGAKLSAGDLHFPARGGDGCDGAAAPGWIDLRVNLTRRGVERFRVTGPMLMPDPSPRVA
;
A
#
# COMPACT_ATOMS: atom_id res chain seq x y z
N MET A 1 -33.92 11.48 1.48
CA MET A 1 -32.51 11.41 1.06
C MET A 1 -31.73 12.33 1.99
N PRO A 2 -31.16 11.86 3.11
CA PRO A 2 -30.37 12.76 3.94
C PRO A 2 -28.97 12.97 3.33
N SER A 3 -28.52 14.21 3.46
CA SER A 3 -27.24 14.82 3.03
C SER A 3 -26.00 14.05 3.52
N PRO A 4 -24.83 14.15 2.85
CA PRO A 4 -23.58 13.61 3.37
C PRO A 4 -23.24 14.34 4.68
N ALA A 5 -23.26 13.62 5.79
CA ALA A 5 -23.00 14.17 7.10
C ALA A 5 -21.49 14.40 7.28
N MET A 6 -21.18 15.59 7.80
CA MET A 6 -19.90 15.99 8.36
C MET A 6 -19.49 15.00 9.45
N PHE A 7 -18.28 14.46 9.34
CA PHE A 7 -17.73 13.40 10.19
C PHE A 7 -17.59 13.84 11.66
N ASP A 8 -18.23 13.10 12.57
CA ASP A 8 -18.07 13.22 14.03
C ASP A 8 -16.94 12.27 14.48
N LEU A 9 -15.98 12.80 15.24
CA LEU A 9 -14.70 12.16 15.60
C LEU A 9 -14.81 11.15 16.76
N HIS A 10 -16.01 10.87 17.27
CA HIS A 10 -16.20 10.13 18.52
C HIS A 10 -17.06 8.84 18.46
N ASP A 11 -17.39 8.31 17.27
CA ASP A 11 -18.03 7.01 17.12
C ASP A 11 -16.99 5.85 17.07
N PRO A 12 -17.01 4.88 18.02
CA PRO A 12 -16.07 3.76 18.05
C PRO A 12 -16.26 2.70 16.94
N GLY A 13 -17.27 2.82 16.07
CA GLY A 13 -17.58 1.85 15.00
C GLY A 13 -17.05 2.17 13.59
N SER A 14 -16.51 3.37 13.32
CA SER A 14 -16.14 3.80 11.96
C SER A 14 -14.96 4.80 11.94
N ARG A 15 -13.74 4.33 12.28
CA ARG A 15 -12.50 5.14 12.14
C ARG A 15 -12.09 5.28 10.67
N ASP A 16 -12.97 5.90 9.88
CA ASP A 16 -12.95 6.03 8.42
C ASP A 16 -11.73 6.81 7.88
N VAL A 17 -10.62 6.08 7.75
CA VAL A 17 -9.66 6.06 6.62
C VAL A 17 -9.58 7.34 5.76
N PRO A 18 -8.66 8.29 6.07
CA PRO A 18 -7.31 8.27 5.49
C PRO A 18 -6.23 8.14 6.57
N GLY A 19 -5.38 7.10 6.46
CA GLY A 19 -4.38 6.76 7.46
C GLY A 19 -4.89 5.76 8.49
N HIS A 20 -4.82 4.46 8.18
CA HIS A 20 -5.22 3.38 9.09
C HIS A 20 -4.00 2.63 9.67
N ASP A 21 -4.16 2.05 10.86
CA ASP A 21 -3.07 1.49 11.67
C ASP A 21 -3.11 -0.04 11.81
N HIS A 22 -4.06 -0.70 11.15
CA HIS A 22 -4.23 -2.15 11.20
C HIS A 22 -4.76 -2.72 9.88
N TRP A 23 -4.70 -4.04 9.74
CA TRP A 23 -5.22 -4.80 8.62
C TRP A 23 -6.47 -5.55 9.06
N HIS A 24 -7.54 -5.43 8.28
CA HIS A 24 -8.77 -6.20 8.49
C HIS A 24 -9.54 -6.31 7.15
N PRO A 25 -10.20 -7.45 6.85
CA PRO A 25 -10.98 -7.64 5.61
C PRO A 25 -12.11 -6.61 5.44
N ASP A 26 -12.72 -6.20 6.55
CA ASP A 26 -13.90 -5.33 6.55
C ASP A 26 -13.58 -3.84 6.58
N LEU A 27 -12.29 -3.44 6.50
CA LEU A 27 -11.97 -2.02 6.39
C LEU A 27 -12.67 -1.43 5.14
N PRO A 28 -13.40 -0.30 5.30
CA PRO A 28 -14.06 0.33 4.18
C PRO A 28 -13.02 0.81 3.16
N GLY A 29 -13.39 0.73 1.88
CA GLY A 29 -12.55 1.26 0.82
C GLY A 29 -12.66 2.77 0.76
N VAL A 30 -11.54 3.47 0.57
CA VAL A 30 -11.54 4.95 0.43
C VAL A 30 -11.67 5.41 -1.01
N ALA A 31 -11.32 4.54 -1.95
CA ALA A 31 -11.38 4.78 -3.37
C ALA A 31 -11.45 3.44 -4.10
N GLU A 32 -11.82 3.49 -5.38
CA GLU A 32 -11.85 2.33 -6.26
C GLU A 32 -10.89 2.53 -7.44
N VAL A 33 -10.32 1.43 -7.94
CA VAL A 33 -9.52 1.41 -9.16
C VAL A 33 -9.92 0.21 -10.01
N ILE A 34 -10.03 0.41 -11.31
CA ILE A 34 -10.22 -0.67 -12.29
C ILE A 34 -8.86 -1.19 -12.77
N THR A 35 -8.82 -2.40 -13.33
CA THR A 35 -7.60 -2.92 -13.94
C THR A 35 -7.06 -1.97 -15.03
N GLY A 36 -5.76 -1.73 -15.02
CA GLY A 36 -5.08 -0.75 -15.87
C GLY A 36 -5.14 0.70 -15.35
N GLY A 37 -5.97 0.98 -14.36
CA GLY A 37 -6.10 2.30 -13.74
C GLY A 37 -4.90 2.67 -12.87
N SER A 38 -4.68 3.98 -12.73
CA SER A 38 -3.68 4.54 -11.83
C SER A 38 -4.30 5.48 -10.80
N VAL A 39 -3.71 5.54 -9.62
CA VAL A 39 -4.17 6.37 -8.51
C VAL A 39 -2.98 6.97 -7.77
N ARG A 40 -3.14 8.22 -7.32
CA ARG A 40 -2.25 8.82 -6.32
C ARG A 40 -2.84 8.59 -4.94
N MET A 41 -2.02 8.07 -4.03
CA MET A 41 -2.37 7.93 -2.63
C MET A 41 -1.51 8.88 -1.80
N GLU A 42 -2.17 9.76 -1.04
CA GLU A 42 -1.51 10.58 -0.02
C GLU A 42 -1.39 9.74 1.26
N CYS A 43 -0.18 9.64 1.79
CA CYS A 43 0.17 8.77 2.89
C CYS A 43 0.72 9.58 4.06
N PRO A 44 0.15 9.40 5.27
CA PRO A 44 0.64 10.11 6.43
C PRO A 44 2.05 9.61 6.81
N GLY A 45 2.83 10.52 7.38
CA GLY A 45 4.02 10.13 8.13
C GLY A 45 3.63 9.71 9.53
N ARG A 46 4.63 9.40 10.36
CA ARG A 46 4.42 9.11 11.78
C ARG A 46 5.44 9.82 12.65
N GLY A 47 5.06 10.18 13.87
CA GLY A 47 5.97 10.72 14.86
C GLY A 47 6.88 9.65 15.45
N PRO A 48 7.95 10.04 16.16
CA PRO A 48 8.78 9.11 16.92
C PRO A 48 7.94 8.35 17.95
N GLY A 49 7.97 7.01 17.89
CA GLY A 49 7.21 6.14 18.80
C GLY A 49 5.80 5.79 18.34
N ASP A 50 5.29 6.41 17.28
CA ASP A 50 3.98 6.10 16.73
C ASP A 50 3.99 4.77 15.93
N GLY A 51 2.83 4.11 15.92
CA GLY A 51 2.57 2.93 15.10
C GLY A 51 2.69 3.23 13.61
N VAL A 52 2.80 2.18 12.80
CA VAL A 52 2.78 2.32 11.34
C VAL A 52 1.40 2.76 10.87
N LEU A 53 1.35 3.76 9.99
CA LEU A 53 0.13 4.20 9.32
C LEU A 53 0.20 3.91 7.82
N LEU A 54 -0.95 3.53 7.27
CA LEU A 54 -1.15 3.15 5.87
C LEU A 54 -2.22 4.02 5.22
N CYS A 55 -1.99 4.39 3.96
CA CYS A 55 -2.98 4.95 3.04
C CYS A 55 -3.69 3.81 2.28
N GLY A 56 -4.93 4.05 1.85
CA GLY A 56 -5.86 2.99 1.41
C GLY A 56 -6.77 2.58 2.56
N PRO A 57 -7.60 1.52 2.44
CA PRO A 57 -7.56 0.55 1.35
C PRO A 57 -8.16 1.05 0.04
N LEU A 58 -7.43 0.86 -1.05
CA LEU A 58 -7.93 0.97 -2.41
C LEU A 58 -8.65 -0.32 -2.80
N VAL A 59 -9.87 -0.19 -3.29
CA VAL A 59 -10.67 -1.31 -3.78
C VAL A 59 -10.35 -1.53 -5.26
N VAL A 60 -9.83 -2.71 -5.60
CA VAL A 60 -9.60 -3.13 -6.98
C VAL A 60 -10.88 -3.78 -7.50
N VAL A 61 -11.59 -3.06 -8.37
CA VAL A 61 -12.90 -3.48 -8.87
C VAL A 61 -12.81 -4.84 -9.56
N GLY A 62 -13.65 -5.77 -9.10
CA GLY A 62 -13.74 -7.13 -9.65
C GLY A 62 -12.70 -8.12 -9.15
N ALA A 63 -11.74 -7.71 -8.29
CA ALA A 63 -10.77 -8.63 -7.70
C ALA A 63 -11.44 -9.59 -6.69
N GLU A 64 -11.15 -10.88 -6.79
CA GLU A 64 -11.69 -11.92 -5.93
C GLU A 64 -10.56 -12.78 -5.31
N PRO A 65 -10.79 -13.46 -4.17
CA PRO A 65 -9.80 -14.36 -3.60
C PRO A 65 -9.26 -15.39 -4.62
N GLY A 66 -7.94 -15.55 -4.67
CA GLY A 66 -7.25 -16.41 -5.64
C GLY A 66 -6.79 -15.69 -6.91
N ASP A 67 -7.20 -14.45 -7.12
CA ASP A 67 -6.60 -13.54 -8.10
C ASP A 67 -5.24 -13.00 -7.61
N VAL A 68 -4.49 -12.37 -8.51
CA VAL A 68 -3.28 -11.62 -8.18
C VAL A 68 -3.44 -10.21 -8.73
N ILE A 69 -3.12 -9.20 -7.92
CA ILE A 69 -2.94 -7.84 -8.42
C ILE A 69 -1.47 -7.58 -8.71
N VAL A 70 -1.20 -6.97 -9.85
CA VAL A 70 0.12 -6.46 -10.25
C VAL A 70 0.10 -4.97 -10.02
N VAL A 71 0.96 -4.49 -9.13
CA VAL A 71 1.06 -3.08 -8.76
C VAL A 71 2.39 -2.54 -9.26
N ASP A 72 2.34 -1.58 -10.18
CA ASP A 72 3.51 -0.80 -10.60
C ASP A 72 3.60 0.47 -9.74
N VAL A 73 4.80 0.76 -9.20
CA VAL A 73 5.10 2.03 -8.55
C VAL A 73 5.53 3.01 -9.63
N LEU A 74 4.68 3.99 -9.94
CA LEU A 74 4.93 4.96 -11.02
C LEU A 74 5.78 6.13 -10.52
N GLY A 75 5.62 6.52 -9.27
CA GLY A 75 6.31 7.64 -8.66
C GLY A 75 6.08 7.69 -7.15
N VAL A 76 7.03 8.27 -6.43
CA VAL A 76 6.93 8.52 -4.99
C VAL A 76 7.45 9.93 -4.73
N GLY A 77 6.84 10.65 -3.80
CA GLY A 77 7.31 11.99 -3.49
C GLY A 77 6.88 12.47 -2.12
N ARG A 78 7.48 13.58 -1.70
CA ARG A 78 7.24 14.18 -0.38
C ARG A 78 6.01 15.09 -0.44
N THR A 79 5.45 15.39 0.74
CA THR A 79 4.43 16.43 0.87
C THR A 79 4.92 17.74 0.24
N GLY A 80 4.04 18.42 -0.51
CA GLY A 80 4.39 19.58 -1.33
C GLY A 80 4.69 19.26 -2.80
N GLY A 81 4.62 17.98 -3.20
CA GLY A 81 4.56 17.57 -4.61
C GLY A 81 5.90 17.25 -5.26
N ALA A 82 7.02 17.38 -4.54
CA ALA A 82 8.34 17.03 -5.05
C ALA A 82 8.50 15.51 -5.20
N HIS A 83 8.84 15.03 -6.39
CA HIS A 83 9.19 13.63 -6.64
C HIS A 83 10.54 13.29 -6.00
N ASP A 84 10.67 12.09 -5.45
CA ASP A 84 11.88 11.57 -4.84
C ASP A 84 12.23 10.23 -5.48
N THR A 85 13.35 10.18 -6.20
CA THR A 85 13.77 8.97 -6.93
C THR A 85 14.13 7.81 -6.01
N GLY A 86 14.52 8.10 -4.76
CA GLY A 86 14.77 7.09 -3.73
C GLY A 86 13.54 6.75 -2.91
N GLY A 87 12.45 7.52 -3.04
CA GLY A 87 11.21 7.34 -2.29
C GLY A 87 10.57 5.98 -2.53
N HIS A 88 10.13 5.31 -1.47
CA HIS A 88 9.48 4.00 -1.56
C HIS A 88 8.60 3.72 -0.33
N PRO A 89 7.59 2.83 -0.44
CA PRO A 89 6.79 2.42 0.70
C PRO A 89 7.58 1.48 1.61
N GLY A 90 7.50 1.71 2.92
CA GLY A 90 7.99 0.78 3.92
C GLY A 90 7.15 -0.50 3.93
N ILE A 91 5.85 -0.37 3.68
CA ILE A 91 4.89 -1.49 3.62
C ILE A 91 3.90 -1.28 2.46
N ILE A 92 3.59 -2.35 1.73
CA ILE A 92 2.52 -2.41 0.72
C ILE A 92 1.91 -3.81 0.64
N GLY A 93 0.58 -3.93 0.61
CA GLY A 93 -0.07 -5.23 0.61
C GLY A 93 -1.59 -5.19 0.54
N CYS A 94 -2.18 -6.38 0.41
CA CYS A 94 -3.63 -6.59 0.46
C CYS A 94 -4.10 -6.94 1.88
N ALA A 95 -5.36 -6.66 2.18
CA ALA A 95 -5.98 -7.12 3.41
C ALA A 95 -5.97 -8.66 3.51
N PRO A 96 -5.79 -9.22 4.72
CA PRO A 96 -5.85 -10.65 4.95
C PRO A 96 -7.31 -11.12 4.93
N SER A 97 -7.53 -12.42 4.76
CA SER A 97 -8.85 -13.04 4.92
C SER A 97 -9.22 -13.29 6.38
N ASP A 98 -8.24 -13.24 7.29
CA ASP A 98 -8.45 -13.42 8.72
C ASP A 98 -9.23 -12.22 9.29
N PRO A 99 -10.37 -12.44 9.99
CA PRO A 99 -11.16 -11.37 10.61
C PRO A 99 -10.55 -10.84 11.92
N VAL A 100 -9.33 -11.23 12.29
CA VAL A 100 -8.62 -10.62 13.41
C VAL A 100 -7.87 -9.38 12.93
N ALA A 101 -8.14 -8.23 13.55
CA ALA A 101 -7.41 -7.00 13.28
C ALA A 101 -5.93 -7.16 13.67
N LEU A 102 -5.04 -6.95 12.69
CA LEU A 102 -3.59 -7.04 12.89
C LEU A 102 -2.93 -5.67 12.77
N PRO A 103 -2.09 -5.21 13.71
CA PRO A 103 -1.39 -3.94 13.57
C PRO A 103 -0.64 -3.82 12.24
N ALA A 104 -0.57 -2.62 11.66
CA ALA A 104 -0.08 -2.39 10.31
C ALA A 104 1.34 -2.94 10.08
N GLY A 105 2.22 -2.78 11.08
CA GLY A 105 3.60 -3.28 11.06
C GLY A 105 3.76 -4.77 11.35
N ALA A 106 2.71 -5.48 11.74
CA ALA A 106 2.80 -6.86 12.25
C ALA A 106 2.71 -7.95 11.16
N ARG A 107 2.45 -7.58 9.89
CA ARG A 107 2.27 -8.55 8.79
C ARG A 107 3.56 -9.18 8.28
N GLY A 108 4.74 -8.65 8.63
CA GLY A 108 6.02 -9.25 8.27
C GLY A 108 6.15 -9.54 6.77
N ARG A 109 6.42 -10.80 6.41
CA ARG A 109 6.61 -11.26 5.01
C ARG A 109 5.30 -11.51 4.24
N ASP A 110 4.13 -11.39 4.87
CA ASP A 110 2.83 -11.54 4.20
C ASP A 110 2.46 -10.31 3.34
N VAL A 111 3.24 -9.24 3.44
CA VAL A 111 3.12 -8.00 2.68
C VAL A 111 4.47 -7.66 2.06
N GLY A 112 4.45 -6.86 1.00
CA GLY A 112 5.66 -6.25 0.49
C GLY A 112 6.19 -5.21 1.48
N GLY A 113 7.50 -5.07 1.54
CA GLY A 113 8.10 -4.05 2.38
C GLY A 113 9.58 -3.85 2.06
N CYS A 114 10.04 -2.63 2.34
CA CYS A 114 11.36 -2.20 1.90
C CYS A 114 12.51 -2.99 2.56
N ARG A 115 12.28 -3.55 3.76
CA ARG A 115 13.24 -4.45 4.45
C ARG A 115 13.59 -5.70 3.65
N ILE A 116 12.77 -6.06 2.67
CA ILE A 116 13.06 -7.13 1.71
C ILE A 116 13.71 -6.52 0.47
N ALA A 117 13.00 -5.57 -0.15
CA ALA A 117 13.55 -4.76 -1.22
C ALA A 117 12.77 -3.44 -1.35
N PRO A 118 13.44 -2.28 -1.41
CA PRO A 118 12.79 -0.99 -1.61
C PRO A 118 12.12 -0.89 -2.99
N LEU A 119 10.82 -0.62 -3.00
CA LEU A 119 9.98 -0.49 -4.19
C LEU A 119 9.84 0.98 -4.63
N SER A 120 10.92 1.55 -5.16
CA SER A 120 10.95 2.91 -5.73
C SER A 120 10.20 2.99 -7.06
N ALA A 121 10.04 4.21 -7.60
CA ALA A 121 9.50 4.41 -8.95
C ALA A 121 10.17 3.49 -9.98
N GLY A 122 9.39 2.84 -10.83
CA GLY A 122 9.84 1.79 -11.77
C GLY A 122 9.74 0.37 -11.22
N SER A 123 9.57 0.19 -9.91
CA SER A 123 9.40 -1.12 -9.28
C SER A 123 7.99 -1.69 -9.50
N ARG A 124 7.87 -3.00 -9.31
CA ARG A 124 6.60 -3.73 -9.36
C ARG A 124 6.49 -4.69 -8.18
N VAL A 125 5.27 -4.92 -7.71
CA VAL A 125 4.94 -5.99 -6.77
C VAL A 125 3.72 -6.77 -7.23
N LEU A 126 3.79 -8.10 -7.11
CA LEU A 126 2.63 -8.99 -7.26
C LEU A 126 2.11 -9.34 -5.88
N LEU A 127 0.81 -9.13 -5.66
CA LEU A 127 0.15 -9.39 -4.37
C LEU A 127 -1.01 -10.37 -4.56
N PRO A 128 -1.02 -11.50 -3.82
CA PRO A 128 -2.17 -12.41 -3.84
C PRO A 128 -3.40 -11.74 -3.22
N VAL A 129 -4.54 -11.87 -3.89
CA VAL A 129 -5.82 -11.39 -3.40
C VAL A 129 -6.42 -12.44 -2.46
N ARG A 130 -6.68 -12.04 -1.21
CA ARG A 130 -7.27 -12.91 -0.17
C ARG A 130 -8.72 -12.52 0.17
N VAL A 131 -9.16 -11.32 -0.23
CA VAL A 131 -10.50 -10.77 0.03
C VAL A 131 -11.05 -10.09 -1.22
N ARG A 132 -12.37 -9.96 -1.31
CA ARG A 132 -13.01 -9.20 -2.40
C ARG A 132 -12.48 -7.77 -2.45
N GLY A 133 -12.18 -7.31 -3.66
CA GLY A 133 -11.66 -5.98 -3.90
C GLY A 133 -10.19 -5.81 -3.54
N ALA A 134 -9.48 -6.87 -3.12
CA ALA A 134 -8.09 -6.88 -2.65
C ALA A 134 -7.79 -6.04 -1.40
N LYS A 135 -8.38 -4.84 -1.27
CA LYS A 135 -8.16 -3.88 -0.19
C LYS A 135 -6.67 -3.56 -0.08
N LEU A 136 -6.14 -2.95 -1.13
CA LEU A 136 -4.72 -2.60 -1.27
C LEU A 136 -4.38 -1.38 -0.41
N SER A 137 -3.41 -1.52 0.48
CA SER A 137 -2.86 -0.42 1.27
C SER A 137 -1.35 -0.33 1.09
N ALA A 138 -0.83 0.88 1.20
CA ALA A 138 0.59 1.19 1.22
C ALA A 138 0.88 2.23 2.30
N GLY A 139 2.13 2.45 2.69
CA GLY A 139 2.44 3.51 3.65
C GLY A 139 3.83 3.35 4.24
N ASP A 140 4.04 4.01 5.37
CA ASP A 140 5.36 4.11 6.01
C ASP A 140 6.41 4.58 4.99
N LEU A 141 6.18 5.70 4.30
CA LEU A 141 7.03 6.11 3.18
C LEU A 141 8.43 6.51 3.68
N HIS A 142 9.46 5.95 3.03
CA HIS A 142 10.87 6.26 3.30
C HIS A 142 11.45 7.06 2.15
N PHE A 143 12.30 8.03 2.49
CA PHE A 143 12.96 8.90 1.53
C PHE A 143 14.45 9.03 1.85
N PRO A 144 15.24 7.97 1.60
CA PRO A 144 16.67 7.98 1.87
C PRO A 144 17.40 9.04 1.05
N ALA A 145 18.57 9.47 1.52
CA ALA A 145 19.47 10.29 0.71
C ALA A 145 19.83 9.56 -0.60
N ARG A 146 20.22 10.31 -1.63
CA ARG A 146 20.61 9.73 -2.93
C ARG A 146 21.68 8.66 -2.74
N GLY A 147 21.51 7.52 -3.40
CA GLY A 147 22.39 6.34 -3.23
C GLY A 147 22.06 5.45 -2.03
N GLY A 148 21.18 5.87 -1.11
CA GLY A 148 20.73 5.07 0.02
C GLY A 148 19.58 4.12 -0.34
N ASP A 149 19.54 2.98 0.33
CA ASP A 149 18.46 1.98 0.32
C ASP A 149 17.63 2.00 1.61
N GLY A 150 17.94 2.95 2.51
CA GLY A 150 17.62 2.87 3.92
C GLY A 150 16.12 2.80 4.23
N CYS A 151 15.75 1.70 4.88
CA CYS A 151 14.45 1.45 5.54
C CYS A 151 14.43 1.82 7.03
N ASP A 152 15.59 2.19 7.57
CA ASP A 152 15.77 2.46 9.00
C ASP A 152 15.47 3.93 9.35
N GLY A 153 15.09 4.74 8.36
CA GLY A 153 14.70 6.13 8.53
C GLY A 153 13.32 6.28 9.17
N ALA A 154 13.05 7.48 9.68
CA ALA A 154 11.69 7.83 10.09
C ALA A 154 10.80 7.95 8.84
N ALA A 155 9.67 7.26 8.85
CA ALA A 155 8.70 7.42 7.77
C ALA A 155 8.13 8.83 7.76
N ALA A 156 8.06 9.41 6.56
CA ALA A 156 7.64 10.78 6.34
C ALA A 156 6.34 10.83 5.52
N PRO A 157 5.53 11.90 5.69
CA PRO A 157 4.35 12.09 4.88
C PRO A 157 4.74 12.36 3.41
N GLY A 158 3.88 11.92 2.50
CA GLY A 158 4.10 12.09 1.07
C GLY A 158 3.04 11.40 0.24
N TRP A 159 3.35 11.16 -1.02
CA TRP A 159 2.46 10.54 -1.99
C TRP A 159 3.14 9.39 -2.70
N ILE A 160 2.32 8.44 -3.14
CA ILE A 160 2.72 7.33 -4.01
C ILE A 160 1.73 7.18 -5.16
N ASP A 161 2.24 7.12 -6.38
CA ASP A 161 1.47 6.85 -7.58
C ASP A 161 1.57 5.36 -7.94
N LEU A 162 0.43 4.70 -8.02
CA LEU A 162 0.34 3.27 -8.31
C LEU A 162 -0.50 3.03 -9.57
N ARG A 163 -0.08 2.09 -10.41
CA ARG A 163 -0.94 1.47 -11.43
C ARG A 163 -1.25 0.04 -11.04
N VAL A 164 -2.52 -0.36 -11.13
CA VAL A 164 -2.98 -1.69 -10.70
C VAL A 164 -3.54 -2.46 -11.89
N ASN A 165 -3.08 -3.69 -12.09
CA ASN A 165 -3.65 -4.64 -13.05
C ASN A 165 -4.14 -5.90 -12.32
N LEU A 166 -5.28 -6.44 -12.74
CA LEU A 166 -5.86 -7.64 -12.16
C LEU A 166 -5.59 -8.87 -13.03
N THR A 167 -5.01 -9.90 -12.43
CA THR A 167 -4.78 -11.20 -13.08
C THR A 167 -5.68 -12.27 -12.46
N ARG A 168 -6.67 -12.71 -13.24
CA ARG A 168 -7.65 -13.71 -12.82
C ARG A 168 -7.00 -15.07 -12.57
N ARG A 169 -7.37 -15.73 -11.47
CA ARG A 169 -6.81 -17.03 -11.05
C ARG A 169 -5.27 -17.01 -10.99
N GLY A 170 -4.70 -15.85 -10.65
CA GLY A 170 -3.26 -15.64 -10.69
C GLY A 170 -2.49 -16.51 -9.69
N VAL A 171 -3.08 -16.78 -8.52
CA VAL A 171 -2.46 -17.62 -7.48
C VAL A 171 -2.27 -19.05 -8.00
N GLU A 172 -3.30 -19.64 -8.58
CA GLU A 172 -3.26 -20.99 -9.16
C GLU A 172 -2.29 -21.05 -10.35
N ARG A 173 -2.41 -20.11 -11.29
CA ARG A 173 -1.67 -20.13 -12.57
C ARG A 173 -0.18 -19.88 -12.41
N PHE A 174 0.19 -18.98 -11.50
CA PHE A 174 1.56 -18.51 -11.35
C PHE A 174 2.17 -18.85 -9.99
N ARG A 175 1.44 -19.58 -9.13
CA ARG A 175 1.89 -20.03 -7.79
C ARG A 175 2.31 -18.88 -6.88
N VAL A 176 1.65 -17.72 -7.00
CA VAL A 176 1.91 -16.53 -6.18
C VAL A 176 1.21 -16.69 -4.82
N THR A 177 1.88 -17.31 -3.86
CA THR A 177 1.32 -17.54 -2.52
C THR A 177 1.67 -16.45 -1.51
N GLY A 178 2.62 -15.58 -1.84
CA GLY A 178 3.05 -14.41 -1.08
C GLY A 178 3.46 -13.25 -2.00
N PRO A 179 3.88 -12.11 -1.45
CA PRO A 179 4.31 -10.96 -2.22
C PRO A 179 5.56 -11.28 -3.04
N MET A 180 5.56 -10.95 -4.34
CA MET A 180 6.74 -11.04 -5.19
C MET A 180 7.18 -9.65 -5.60
N LEU A 181 8.36 -9.23 -5.15
CA LEU A 181 8.91 -7.91 -5.35
C LEU A 181 9.86 -7.93 -6.56
N MET A 182 9.68 -6.97 -7.46
CA MET A 182 10.58 -6.71 -8.59
C MET A 182 11.01 -5.24 -8.49
N PRO A 183 12.10 -4.96 -7.76
CA PRO A 183 12.63 -3.60 -7.66
C PRO A 183 13.02 -3.05 -9.03
N ASP A 184 13.01 -1.73 -9.17
CA ASP A 184 13.50 -1.04 -10.35
C ASP A 184 14.91 -1.54 -10.73
N PRO A 185 15.12 -2.04 -11.97
CA PRO A 185 16.39 -2.59 -12.40
C PRO A 185 17.46 -1.53 -12.68
N SER A 186 17.09 -0.24 -12.67
CA SER A 186 18.02 0.85 -12.95
C SER A 186 19.12 0.92 -11.88
N PRO A 187 20.39 1.15 -12.25
CA PRO A 187 21.47 1.32 -11.27
C PRO A 187 21.14 2.48 -10.33
N ARG A 188 21.21 2.24 -9.02
CA ARG A 188 21.15 3.32 -8.02
C ARG A 188 22.46 4.09 -8.12
N VAL A 189 22.44 5.22 -8.82
CA VAL A 189 23.62 6.09 -8.90
C VAL A 189 23.87 6.66 -7.50
N ALA A 190 25.01 6.28 -6.91
CA ALA A 190 25.53 6.79 -5.65
C ALA A 190 26.03 8.24 -5.81
#